data_AF-A0AAW1DGF3-F1
#
_entry.id   AF-A0AAW1DGF3-F1
#
_cell.length_a   1.000
_cell.length_b   1.000
_cell.length_c   1.000
_cell.angle_alpha   90.00
_cell.angle_beta   90.00
_cell.angle_gamma   90.00
#
_symmetry.space_group_name_H-M   'P 1'
#
loop_
_entity.id
_entity.type
_entity.pdbx_description
1 polymer ?
#
loop_
_entity_poly.entity_id
_entity_poly.type
_entity_poly.pdbx_seq_one_letter_code
_entity_poly.pdbx_strand_id
1 'polypeptide(L)' 'MEQLKLLDFDWNLQFVLGSSAISTIEEPLLHLRFYLCNNNNSDSDESKEIKDIFDLELSKQDLDNFLNNLSSAIN' A
#
# COMPACT_ATOMS: atom_id res chain seq x y z
N MET A 1 -6.44 21.56 3.33
CA MET A 1 -5.55 20.40 3.15
C MET A 1 -5.77 19.90 1.74
N GLU A 2 -4.70 19.62 1.00
CA GLU A 2 -4.84 18.99 -0.32
C GLU A 2 -5.38 17.57 -0.13
N GLN A 3 -6.42 17.22 -0.88
CA GLN A 3 -7.01 15.89 -0.83
C GLN A 3 -6.29 15.01 -1.85
N LEU A 4 -5.49 14.05 -1.36
CA LEU A 4 -4.87 13.04 -2.20
C LEU A 4 -5.90 11.96 -2.56
N LYS A 5 -5.90 11.54 -3.82
CA LYS A 5 -6.69 10.44 -4.33
C LYS A 5 -5.77 9.30 -4.72
N LEU A 6 -6.19 8.07 -4.43
CA LEU A 6 -5.51 6.89 -4.96
C LEU A 6 -5.74 6.83 -6.47
N LEU A 7 -4.65 6.81 -7.23
CA LEU A 7 -4.65 6.71 -8.69
C LEU A 7 -4.53 5.25 -9.12
N ASP A 8 -3.55 4.53 -8.55
CA ASP A 8 -3.23 3.16 -8.91
C ASP A 8 -2.51 2.45 -7.75
N PHE A 9 -2.35 1.13 -7.82
CA PHE A 9 -1.55 0.37 -6.86
C PHE A 9 -0.88 -0.85 -7.51
N ASP A 10 0.33 -1.16 -7.03
CA ASP A 10 1.09 -2.36 -7.38
C ASP A 10 1.34 -3.20 -6.14
N TRP A 11 1.59 -4.50 -6.34
CA TRP A 11 1.94 -5.41 -5.25
C TRP A 11 3.01 -6.42 -5.66
N ASN A 12 3.85 -6.82 -4.71
CA ASN A 12 4.74 -7.96 -4.85
C ASN A 12 4.94 -8.69 -3.52
N LEU A 13 5.31 -9.97 -3.59
CA LEU A 13 5.69 -10.76 -2.42
C LEU A 13 7.21 -10.78 -2.29
N GLN A 14 7.70 -10.45 -1.10
CA GLN A 14 9.12 -10.46 -0.76
C GLN A 14 9.35 -11.48 0.36
N PHE A 15 10.40 -12.29 0.24
CA PHE A 15 10.80 -13.21 1.30
C PHE A 15 11.89 -12.53 2.11
N VAL A 16 11.61 -12.30 3.39
CA VAL A 16 12.57 -11.65 4.31
C VAL A 16 13.02 -12.67 5.35
N LEU A 17 14.34 -12.71 5.58
CA LEU A 17 14.93 -13.59 6.59
C LEU A 17 14.56 -13.07 7.99
N GLY A 18 13.83 -13.87 8.76
CA GLY A 18 13.55 -13.57 10.17
C GLY A 18 14.85 -13.48 10.99
N SER A 19 14.97 -12.46 11.83
CA SER A 19 16.16 -12.19 12.65
C SER A 19 16.24 -13.03 13.93
N SER A 20 15.41 -14.05 14.09
CA SER A 20 15.35 -14.88 15.29
C SER A 20 16.63 -15.71 15.43
N ALA A 21 17.39 -15.48 16.50
CA ALA A 21 18.70 -16.12 16.79
C ALA A 21 18.71 -17.66 16.88
N ILE A 22 17.56 -18.33 16.67
CA ILE A 22 17.35 -19.77 16.85
C ILE A 22 16.89 -20.48 15.57
N SER A 23 16.39 -19.76 14.55
CA SER A 23 16.08 -20.33 13.24
C SER A 23 15.85 -19.23 12.21
N THR A 24 16.56 -19.29 11.09
CA THR A 24 16.29 -18.45 9.92
C THR A 24 15.06 -19.00 9.20
N ILE A 25 13.87 -18.55 9.61
CA ILE A 25 12.63 -18.80 8.86
C ILE A 25 12.46 -17.62 7.92
N GLU A 26 12.37 -17.89 6.61
CA GLU A 26 11.96 -16.91 5.62
C GLU A 26 10.46 -16.67 5.77
N GLU A 27 10.07 -15.44 6.13
CA GLU A 27 8.67 -15.05 6.21
C GLU A 27 8.29 -14.25 4.95
N PRO A 28 7.19 -14.60 4.26
CA PRO A 28 6.71 -13.82 3.14
C PRO A 28 6.04 -12.54 3.64
N LEU A 29 6.52 -11.40 3.16
CA LEU A 29 5.89 -10.08 3.32
C LEU A 29 5.28 -9.63 2.00
N LEU A 30 4.11 -9.01 2.08
CA LEU A 30 3.48 -8.34 0.97
C LEU A 30 3.97 -6.89 0.94
N HIS A 31 4.62 -6.49 -0.15
CA HIS A 31 4.92 -5.09 -0.43
C HIS A 31 3.81 -4.51 -1.31
N LEU A 32 3.09 -3.53 -0.78
CA LEU A 32 2.04 -2.77 -1.46
C LEU A 32 2.53 -1.37 -1.76
N ARG A 33 2.40 -0.95 -3.02
CA ARG A 33 2.73 0.39 -3.48
C ARG A 33 1.47 1.10 -3.93
N PHE A 34 1.22 2.28 -3.40
CA PHE A 34 0.11 3.14 -3.81
C PHE A 34 0.63 4.37 -4.53
N TYR A 35 0.04 4.67 -5.68
CA TYR A 35 0.31 5.89 -6.44
C TYR A 35 -0.80 6.90 -6.15
N LEU A 36 -0.44 8.06 -5.62
CA LEU A 36 -1.39 9.09 -5.18
C LEU A 36 -1.31 10.30 -6.12
N CYS A 37 -2.47 10.88 -6.44
CA CYS A 37 -2.56 12.12 -7.22
C CYS A 37 -3.30 13.21 -6.43
N ASN A 38 -3.08 14.48 -6.79
CA ASN A 38 -3.80 15.59 -6.19
C ASN A 38 -5.18 15.78 -6.85
N ASN A 39 -6.17 16.18 -6.06
CA ASN A 39 -7.52 16.49 -6.56
C ASN A 39 -7.63 17.89 -7.20
N ASN A 40 -6.55 18.69 -7.21
CA ASN A 40 -6.58 20.08 -7.68
C ASN A 40 -6.52 20.21 -9.21
N ASN A 41 -6.29 19.12 -9.94
CA ASN A 41 -6.36 19.11 -11.40
C ASN A 41 -7.80 18.81 -11.79
N SER A 42 -8.48 19.82 -12.35
CA SER A 42 -9.84 19.73 -12.90
C SER A 42 -10.05 18.43 -13.69
N ASP A 43 -11.23 17.82 -13.58
CA ASP A 43 -11.65 16.56 -14.25
C ASP A 43 -11.46 16.54 -15.78
N SER A 44 -10.98 17.64 -16.36
CA SER A 44 -10.66 17.85 -17.77
C SER A 44 -9.19 17.62 -18.14
N ASP A 45 -8.29 17.40 -17.17
CA ASP A 45 -6.86 17.20 -17.44
C ASP A 45 -6.56 15.69 -17.53
N GLU A 46 -6.38 15.19 -18.76
CA GLU A 46 -6.16 13.77 -19.06
C GLU A 46 -4.87 13.20 -18.42
N SER A 47 -4.00 14.04 -17.89
CA SER A 47 -2.79 13.64 -17.16
C SER A 47 -2.99 13.75 -15.63
N LYS A 48 -3.54 12.69 -15.03
CA LYS A 48 -3.43 12.49 -13.57
C LYS A 48 -1.96 12.22 -13.23
N GLU A 49 -1.21 13.26 -12.93
CA GLU A 49 0.20 13.15 -12.54
C GLU A 49 0.33 12.49 -11.16
N ILE A 50 1.20 11.49 -11.07
CA ILE A 50 1.57 10.87 -9.79
C ILE A 50 2.30 11.92 -8.97
N LYS A 51 1.69 12.31 -7.85
CA LYS A 51 2.26 13.28 -6.93
C LYS A 51 3.08 12.61 -5.83
N ASP A 52 2.66 11.43 -5.41
CA ASP A 52 3.28 10.74 -4.30
C ASP A 52 3.19 9.22 -4.47
N ILE A 53 4.14 8.51 -3.85
CA ILE A 53 4.21 7.05 -3.82
C ILE A 53 4.30 6.63 -2.35
N PHE A 54 3.36 5.81 -1.92
CA PHE A 54 3.32 5.28 -0.55
C PHE A 54 3.50 3.78 -0.56
N ASP A 55 4.56 3.30 0.09
CA ASP A 55 4.92 1.88 0.18
C ASP A 55 4.59 1.33 1.57
N LEU A 56 4.00 0.13 1.63
CA LEU A 56 3.70 -0.63 2.83
C LEU A 56 4.26 -2.04 2.73
N GLU A 57 4.90 -2.50 3.79
CA GLU A 57 5.26 -3.91 3.98
C GLU A 57 4.33 -4.52 5.02
N LEU A 58 3.61 -5.57 4.63
CA LEU A 58 2.60 -6.20 5.47
C LEU A 58 2.92 -7.68 5.65
N SER A 59 2.93 -8.13 6.91
CA SER A 59 2.76 -9.55 7.19
C SER A 59 1.34 -10.00 6.81
N LYS A 60 1.09 -11.31 6.81
CA LYS A 60 -0.27 -11.84 6.65
C LYS A 60 -1.24 -11.22 7.69
N GLN A 61 -0.81 -11.11 8.94
CA GLN A 61 -1.64 -10.57 10.00
C GLN A 61 -1.94 -9.08 9.77
N ASP A 62 -0.96 -8.31 9.30
CA ASP A 62 -1.17 -6.89 8.99
C ASP A 62 -2.11 -6.71 7.80
N LEU A 63 -2.01 -7.57 6.79
CA LEU A 63 -2.93 -7.58 5.66
C LEU A 63 -4.37 -7.90 6.09
N ASP A 64 -4.56 -8.92 6.93
CA ASP A 64 -5.89 -9.27 7.45
C ASP A 64 -6.51 -8.08 8.23
N ASN A 65 -5.71 -7.40 9.06
CA ASN A 65 -6.12 -6.20 9.78
C ASN A 65 -6.44 -5.02 8.83
N PHE A 66 -5.59 -4.81 7.81
CA PHE A 66 -5.78 -3.77 6.81
C PHE A 66 -7.10 -3.94 6.04
N LEU A 67 -7.41 -5.16 5.61
CA LEU A 67 -8.66 -5.49 4.92
C LEU A 67 -9.89 -5.28 5.81
N ASN A 68 -9.80 -5.66 7.08
CA ASN A 68 -10.88 -5.44 8.05
C ASN A 68 -11.15 -3.93 8.27
N ASN A 69 -10.08 -3.13 8.38
CA ASN A 69 -10.20 -1.68 8.55
C ASN A 69 -10.79 -1.02 7.29
N LEU A 70 -10.33 -1.41 6.09
CA LEU A 70 -10.89 -0.91 4.83
C LEU A 70 -12.37 -1.26 4.69
N SER A 71 -12.74 -2.50 4.97
CA SER A 71 -14.15 -2.94 4.94
C SER A 71 -15.01 -2.12 5.90
N SER A 72 -14.49 -1.81 7.09
CA SER A 72 -15.18 -0.98 8.10
C SER A 72 -15.28 0.49 7.71
N ALA A 73 -14.38 0.99 6.84
CA ALA A 73 -14.42 2.38 6.37
C ALA A 73 -15.37 2.59 5.17
N ILE A 74 -15.71 1.51 4.46
CA ILE A 74 -16.60 1.54 3.28
C ILE A 74 -18.06 1.22 3.65
N ASN A 75 -18.29 0.51 4.77
CA ASN A 75 -19.62 0.22 5.32
C ASN A 75 -20.10 1.32 6.29
#